data_AF-A0A318SP03-F1
#
_entry.id   AF-A0A318SP03-F1
#
_cell.length_a   1.000
_cell.length_b   1.000
_cell.length_c   1.000
_cell.angle_alpha   90.00
_cell.angle_beta   90.00
_cell.angle_gamma   90.00
#
_symmetry.space_group_name_H-M   'P 1'
#
loop_
_entity.id
_entity.type
_entity.pdbx_description
1 polymer ?
#
loop_
_entity_poly.entity_id
_entity_poly.type
_entity_poly.pdbx_seq_one_letter_code
_entity_poly.pdbx_strand_id
1 'polypeptide(L)'
;MSPDEKEKLVRHRDSTPQAIALRLRAARQITGLNQKDFAAAAGVAQTTYNSQEVKGSPSIKVMAHLYRDHRVDFNFLLYGDYNQLPGDVQSALFAALSSAKPDPDAPAN
;
A
#
# COMPACT_ATOMS: atom_id res chain seq x y z
N MET A 1 -13.23 -4.44 13.18
CA MET A 1 -13.17 -3.10 12.56
C MET A 1 -14.50 -2.79 11.92
N SER A 2 -15.12 -1.68 12.29
CA SER A 2 -16.29 -1.11 11.61
C SER A 2 -15.92 -0.64 10.19
N PRO A 3 -16.90 -0.43 9.30
CA PRO A 3 -16.65 0.11 7.95
C PRO A 3 -15.87 1.44 7.98
N ASP A 4 -16.28 2.39 8.84
CA ASP A 4 -15.64 3.70 8.98
C ASP A 4 -14.17 3.60 9.43
N GLU A 5 -13.86 2.66 10.32
CA GLU A 5 -12.49 2.41 10.76
C GLU A 5 -11.63 1.90 9.60
N LYS A 6 -12.16 1.00 8.77
CA LYS A 6 -11.45 0.48 7.60
C LYS A 6 -11.19 1.59 6.58
N GLU A 7 -12.19 2.43 6.31
CA GLU A 7 -12.07 3.54 5.36
C GLU A 7 -11.01 4.56 5.81
N LYS A 8 -10.99 4.92 7.09
CA LYS A 8 -9.95 5.78 7.66
C LYS A 8 -8.57 5.13 7.56
N LEU A 9 -8.48 3.84 7.87
CA LEU A 9 -7.23 3.10 7.90
C LEU A 9 -6.55 3.04 6.52
N VAL A 10 -7.33 2.85 5.46
CA VAL A 10 -6.83 2.83 4.07
C VAL A 10 -6.74 4.22 3.44
N ARG A 11 -7.18 5.28 4.13
CA ARG A 11 -7.37 6.62 3.57
C ARG A 11 -8.21 6.58 2.29
N HIS A 12 -9.42 6.04 2.40
CA HIS A 12 -10.32 5.86 1.28
C HIS A 12 -10.56 7.19 0.54
N ARG A 13 -10.47 7.14 -0.80
CA ARG A 13 -10.56 8.26 -1.76
C ARG A 13 -9.48 9.34 -1.65
N ASP A 14 -8.49 9.17 -0.77
CA ASP A 14 -7.35 10.08 -0.67
C ASP A 14 -6.24 9.63 -1.63
N SER A 15 -6.08 10.35 -2.75
CA SER A 15 -5.02 10.10 -3.73
C SER A 15 -3.76 10.93 -3.52
N THR A 16 -3.56 11.49 -2.31
CA THR A 16 -2.33 12.22 -2.00
C THR A 16 -1.11 11.28 -2.02
N PRO A 17 0.09 11.80 -2.36
CA PRO A 17 1.34 11.05 -2.27
C PRO A 17 1.52 10.31 -0.93
N GLN A 18 1.15 10.94 0.18
CA GLN A 18 1.29 10.36 1.51
C GLN A 18 0.38 9.15 1.70
N ALA A 19 -0.87 9.23 1.23
CA ALA A 19 -1.80 8.11 1.29
C ALA A 19 -1.36 6.94 0.39
N ILE A 20 -0.87 7.23 -0.80
CA ILE A 20 -0.35 6.20 -1.72
C ILE A 20 0.89 5.55 -1.13
N ALA A 21 1.81 6.34 -0.55
CA ALA A 21 3.02 5.84 0.11
C ALA A 21 2.68 4.87 1.26
N LEU A 22 1.73 5.24 2.12
CA LEU A 22 1.23 4.40 3.20
C LEU A 22 0.72 3.04 2.67
N ARG A 23 -0.15 3.08 1.66
CA ARG A 23 -0.75 1.87 1.08
C ARG A 23 0.26 1.02 0.31
N LEU A 24 1.22 1.63 -0.37
CA LEU A 24 2.29 0.90 -1.06
C LEU A 24 3.20 0.16 -0.07
N ARG A 25 3.51 0.77 1.09
CA ARG A 25 4.24 0.10 2.19
C ARG A 25 3.46 -1.09 2.72
N ALA A 26 2.17 -0.92 3.00
CA ALA A 26 1.31 -2.00 3.47
C ALA A 26 1.25 -3.14 2.45
N ALA A 27 1.07 -2.81 1.16
CA ALA A 27 1.05 -3.78 0.08
C ALA A 27 2.37 -4.56 -0.03
N ARG A 28 3.54 -3.91 0.17
CA ARG A 28 4.80 -4.63 0.27
C ARG A 28 4.87 -5.51 1.50
N GLN A 29 4.47 -5.02 2.66
CA GLN A 29 4.56 -5.78 3.92
C GLN A 29 3.81 -7.11 3.83
N ILE A 30 2.64 -7.15 3.20
CA ILE A 30 1.88 -8.39 3.05
C ILE A 30 2.55 -9.40 2.10
N THR A 31 3.51 -8.99 1.27
CA THR A 31 4.31 -9.92 0.45
C THR A 31 5.34 -10.70 1.28
N GLY A 32 5.65 -10.24 2.50
CA GLY A 32 6.74 -10.76 3.33
C GLY A 32 8.14 -10.36 2.85
N LEU A 33 8.26 -9.61 1.74
CA LEU A 33 9.53 -9.19 1.18
C LEU A 33 10.02 -7.87 1.79
N ASN A 34 11.33 -7.79 2.04
CA ASN A 34 11.99 -6.51 2.30
C ASN A 34 12.05 -5.67 1.00
N GLN A 35 12.41 -4.38 1.10
CA GLN A 35 12.45 -3.49 -0.07
C GLN A 35 13.38 -3.98 -1.19
N LYS A 36 14.52 -4.59 -0.85
CA LYS A 36 15.50 -5.07 -1.83
C LYS A 36 14.94 -6.24 -2.63
N ASP A 37 14.39 -7.23 -1.93
CA ASP A 37 13.85 -8.44 -2.55
C ASP A 37 12.57 -8.13 -3.32
N PHE A 38 11.72 -7.25 -2.79
CA PHE A 38 10.55 -6.75 -3.50
C PHE A 38 10.93 -6.02 -4.79
N ALA A 39 11.93 -5.12 -4.74
CA ALA A 39 12.37 -4.39 -5.92
C ALA A 39 12.92 -5.34 -7.00
N ALA A 40 13.69 -6.35 -6.58
CA ALA A 40 14.21 -7.39 -7.48
C ALA A 40 13.07 -8.19 -8.13
N ALA A 41 12.08 -8.63 -7.34
CA ALA A 41 10.90 -9.35 -7.84
C ALA A 41 10.04 -8.51 -8.80
N ALA A 42 9.86 -7.22 -8.49
CA ALA A 42 9.19 -6.26 -9.35
C ALA A 42 10.04 -5.83 -10.58
N GLY A 43 11.29 -6.26 -10.66
CA GLY A 43 12.22 -5.94 -11.75
C GLY A 43 12.60 -4.46 -11.82
N VAL A 44 12.72 -3.79 -10.68
CA VAL A 44 13.16 -2.38 -10.59
C VAL A 44 14.38 -2.27 -9.68
N ALA A 45 15.18 -1.21 -9.84
CA ALA A 45 16.28 -0.96 -8.92
C ALA A 45 15.75 -0.67 -7.50
N GLN A 46 16.46 -1.13 -6.47
CA GLN A 46 16.08 -0.91 -5.08
C GLN A 46 15.92 0.59 -4.76
N THR A 47 16.84 1.44 -5.24
CA THR A 47 16.79 2.90 -5.04
C THR A 47 15.56 3.51 -5.72
N THR A 48 15.20 3.03 -6.90
CA THR A 48 13.98 3.44 -7.62
C THR A 48 12.75 3.05 -6.81
N TYR A 49 12.66 1.81 -6.32
CA TYR A 49 11.53 1.38 -5.51
C TYR A 49 11.41 2.17 -4.20
N ASN A 50 12.52 2.37 -3.49
CA ASN A 50 12.54 3.18 -2.27
C ASN A 50 12.00 4.60 -2.53
N SER A 51 12.41 5.25 -3.63
CA SER A 51 11.88 6.56 -4.03
C SER A 51 10.36 6.53 -4.26
N GLN A 52 9.83 5.49 -4.90
CA GLN A 52 8.38 5.33 -5.11
C GLN A 52 7.63 5.14 -3.80
N GLU A 53 8.19 4.37 -2.85
CA GLU A 53 7.62 4.11 -1.52
C GLU A 53 7.66 5.34 -0.60
N VAL A 54 8.66 6.22 -0.77
CA VAL A 54 8.75 7.50 -0.04
C VAL A 54 7.80 8.54 -0.65
N LYS A 55 7.81 8.67 -1.98
CA LYS A 55 7.05 9.71 -2.70
C LYS A 55 5.61 9.34 -3.01
N GLY A 56 5.19 8.10 -2.74
CA GLY A 56 3.85 7.63 -3.10
C GLY A 56 3.57 7.68 -4.60
N SER A 57 4.58 7.33 -5.41
CA SER A 57 4.50 7.39 -6.87
C SER A 57 4.88 6.04 -7.49
N PRO A 58 4.13 4.96 -7.22
CA PRO A 58 4.44 3.64 -7.77
C PRO A 58 4.39 3.66 -9.30
N SER A 59 5.35 2.98 -9.94
CA SER A 59 5.30 2.77 -11.37
C SER A 59 4.26 1.70 -11.72
N ILE A 60 3.79 1.72 -12.97
CA ILE A 60 2.90 0.66 -13.51
C ILE A 60 3.51 -0.72 -13.32
N LYS A 61 4.84 -0.86 -13.45
CA LYS A 61 5.54 -2.14 -13.26
C LYS A 61 5.38 -2.67 -11.83
N VAL A 62 5.52 -1.81 -10.82
CA VAL A 62 5.35 -2.16 -9.41
C VAL A 62 3.89 -2.51 -9.12
N MET A 63 2.94 -1.70 -9.58
CA MET A 63 1.51 -1.98 -9.39
C MET A 63 1.10 -3.29 -10.08
N ALA A 64 1.59 -3.55 -11.29
CA ALA A 64 1.31 -4.78 -12.02
C ALA A 64 1.92 -6.02 -11.36
N HIS A 65 3.07 -5.90 -10.69
CA HIS A 65 3.65 -6.99 -9.88
C HIS A 65 2.76 -7.29 -8.67
N LEU A 66 2.39 -6.26 -7.90
CA LEU A 66 1.47 -6.39 -6.76
C LEU A 66 0.12 -6.99 -7.14
N TYR A 67 -0.44 -6.60 -8.28
CA TYR A 67 -1.70 -7.15 -8.76
C TYR A 67 -1.58 -8.63 -9.15
N ARG A 68 -0.58 -8.98 -9.97
CA ARG A 68 -0.45 -10.35 -10.51
C ARG A 68 -0.05 -11.36 -9.44
N ASP A 69 0.88 -10.98 -8.57
CA ASP A 69 1.54 -11.94 -7.68
C ASP A 69 0.96 -11.89 -6.26
N HIS A 70 0.30 -10.78 -5.90
CA HIS A 70 -0.21 -10.55 -4.55
C HIS A 70 -1.68 -10.09 -4.51
N ARG A 71 -2.36 -10.00 -5.67
CA ARG A 71 -3.78 -9.62 -5.80
C ARG A 71 -4.13 -8.26 -5.19
N VAL A 72 -3.14 -7.37 -5.03
CA VAL A 72 -3.37 -5.98 -4.63
C VAL A 72 -3.60 -5.16 -5.88
N ASP A 73 -4.83 -4.71 -6.08
CA ASP A 73 -5.20 -3.95 -7.27
C ASP A 73 -4.79 -2.47 -7.21
N PHE A 74 -5.00 -1.79 -8.34
CA PHE A 74 -4.57 -0.41 -8.54
C PHE A 74 -5.52 0.57 -7.84
N ASN A 75 -6.80 0.21 -7.70
CA ASN A 75 -7.79 1.04 -7.01
C ASN A 75 -7.47 1.13 -5.52
N PHE A 76 -7.03 0.03 -4.92
CA PHE A 76 -6.51 0.04 -3.56
C PHE A 76 -5.26 0.92 -3.48
N LEU A 77 -4.27 0.73 -4.36
CA LEU A 77 -3.02 1.49 -4.28
C LEU A 77 -3.18 3.00 -4.53
N LEU A 78 -4.10 3.41 -5.39
CA LEU A 78 -4.28 4.82 -5.80
C LEU A 78 -5.38 5.54 -5.02
N TYR A 79 -6.49 4.85 -4.70
CA TYR A 79 -7.65 5.44 -4.01
C TYR A 79 -8.08 4.75 -2.70
N GLY A 80 -7.45 3.66 -2.29
CA GLY A 80 -7.78 2.98 -1.03
C GLY A 80 -9.13 2.28 -1.12
N ASP A 81 -9.57 1.93 -2.33
CA ASP A 81 -10.73 1.08 -2.53
C ASP A 81 -10.33 -0.37 -2.36
N TYR A 82 -10.86 -1.01 -1.31
CA TYR A 82 -10.55 -2.39 -0.96
C TYR A 82 -11.68 -3.36 -1.32
N ASN A 83 -12.82 -2.86 -1.84
CA ASN A 83 -14.03 -3.68 -2.03
C ASN A 83 -13.84 -4.82 -3.04
N GLN A 84 -12.92 -4.63 -4.00
CA GLN A 84 -12.62 -5.62 -5.04
C GLN A 84 -11.53 -6.61 -4.62
N LEU A 85 -10.88 -6.39 -3.48
CA LEU A 85 -9.79 -7.26 -3.02
C LEU A 85 -10.34 -8.55 -2.39
N PRO A 86 -9.62 -9.68 -2.54
CA PRO A 86 -9.92 -10.90 -1.79
C PRO A 86 -9.93 -10.67 -0.27
N GLY A 87 -10.80 -11.38 0.46
CA GLY A 87 -11.00 -11.15 1.89
C GLY A 87 -9.74 -11.43 2.75
N ASP A 88 -8.90 -12.37 2.34
CA ASP A 88 -7.60 -12.66 2.94
C ASP A 88 -6.61 -11.51 2.72
N VAL A 89 -6.57 -10.95 1.51
CA VAL A 89 -5.74 -9.77 1.17
C VAL A 89 -6.19 -8.54 1.95
N GLN A 90 -7.51 -8.29 2.06
CA GLN A 90 -8.04 -7.22 2.88
C GLN A 90 -7.60 -7.35 4.34
N SER A 91 -7.74 -8.55 4.90
CA SER A 91 -7.36 -8.83 6.30
C SER A 91 -5.88 -8.57 6.54
N ALA A 92 -5.01 -9.01 5.62
CA ALA A 92 -3.57 -8.76 5.69
C ALA A 92 -3.23 -7.27 5.57
N LEU A 93 -3.87 -6.54 4.67
CA LEU A 93 -3.66 -5.10 4.50
C LEU A 93 -4.11 -4.31 5.73
N PHE A 94 -5.26 -4.63 6.30
CA PHE A 94 -5.72 -3.97 7.52
C PHE A 94 -4.77 -4.25 8.69
N ALA A 95 -4.27 -5.48 8.84
CA ALA A 95 -3.27 -5.81 9.85
C ALA A 95 -1.97 -5.01 9.64
N ALA A 96 -1.47 -4.92 8.40
CA ALA A 96 -0.29 -4.15 8.07
C ALA A 96 -0.47 -2.66 8.38
N LEU A 97 -1.58 -2.07 7.94
CA LEU A 97 -1.89 -0.65 8.16
C LEU A 97 -2.12 -0.29 9.63
N SER A 98 -2.72 -1.18 10.43
CA SER A 98 -2.94 -0.93 11.86
C SER A 98 -1.67 -1.13 12.70
N SER A 99 -0.70 -1.90 12.20
CA SER A 99 0.63 -2.03 12.81
C SER A 99 1.56 -0.84 12.50
N ALA A 100 1.27 -0.10 11.43
CA ALA A 100 1.99 1.13 11.13
C ALA A 100 1.61 2.19 12.17
N LYS A 101 2.55 2.53 13.06
CA LYS A 101 2.35 3.62 14.03
C LYS A 101 1.81 4.87 13.31
N PRO A 102 0.80 5.55 13.85
CA PRO A 102 0.38 6.83 13.30
C PRO A 102 1.58 7.78 13.29
N ASP A 103 1.78 8.42 12.15
CA ASP A 103 2.75 9.49 12.00
C ASP A 103 2.39 10.61 13.00
N PRO A 104 3.28 10.99 13.94
CA PRO A 104 2.98 12.03 14.92
C PRO A 104 2.70 13.40 14.29
N ASP A 105 2.98 13.60 13.00
CA ASP A 105 2.79 14.85 12.25
C ASP A 105 1.56 14.86 11.31
N ALA A 106 0.60 13.93 11.46
CA ALA A 106 -0.68 14.08 10.75
C ALA A 106 -1.45 15.29 11.31
N PRO A 107 -1.72 16.35 10.52
CA PRO A 107 -2.47 17.50 11.01
C PRO A 107 -3.86 17.03 11.46
N ALA A 108 -4.22 17.38 12.69
CA ALA A 108 -5.57 17.22 13.20
C ALA A 108 -6.53 18.05 12.31
N ASN A 109 -7.55 17.38 11.76
CA ASN A 109 -8.69 18.05 11.14
C ASN A 109 -9.52 18.77 12.20
#